data_AF-A0A327J0N0-F1
#
_entry.id   AF-A0A327J0N0-F1
#
_cell.length_a   1.000
_cell.length_b   1.000
_cell.length_c   1.000
_cell.angle_alpha   90.00
_cell.angle_beta   90.00
_cell.angle_gamma   90.00
#
_symmetry.space_group_name_H-M   'P 1'
#
loop_
_entity.id
_entity.type
_entity.pdbx_description
1 polymer ?
#
loop_
_entity_poly.entity_id
_entity_poly.type
_entity_poly.pdbx_seq_one_letter_code
_entity_poly.pdbx_strand_id
1 'polypeptide(L)'
;MSTNEVRSIQQQVIKRKEAQKQQGTVPEPSVGVFSNADVGARVSLAADASNSLFSGTEFFVNQPQAGEVKTDVLPEEFKEYTGKDAEALRKLTPKQLEQAKKFLDTKLSGTNIAAITMIFNNDEIDKIHQHALEMQEQAGGKDKVFMLSLVNDKYDQSAYKMSALNFNFEMSSEVLDKDLNVRSVENLTEYTDEKGERYRIQEAYDLKTNTVSKVRYDIVELDEVDSEGKKVKTFQATYELRSKMKEDGTMISREYSRPSKVKGVNTVDILTEGGVKTVSDATKKKNGKVIVKKDMESLDGTRTQYKYKDDPKGNRYMHYKITTKEGEVLLDNRKTFEVVSDNEFRSTFNDKSYTMKVEGDKLTVTCDQDEKKTATIDLGKIQGDKDKIISSIKRLSGEELLEMSETVDNIEGMENELSSYYTPTDRSLHSGDDLFVVLHELGHAKDFKNADMKSPLKMLQSIDKMISQNKEVQDIYNKEKQAFNEAFPDLQREHVDYFINTLTHYSGPTGGLRETIAEGNAIHNTPLTNELLTLRTQYLQQYFPRTMAKLDEMYKNNPLQKNEPKKFKLDFPKLEIPPIKFPPSPGIPTTK
;
A
#
# COMPACT_ATOMS: atom_id res chain seq x y z
N MET A 1 -6.18 17.00 -20.02
CA MET A 1 -6.62 16.22 -21.19
C MET A 1 -7.77 16.89 -21.89
N SER A 2 -7.67 17.05 -23.22
CA SER A 2 -8.74 17.52 -24.09
C SER A 2 -9.78 16.42 -24.35
N THR A 3 -10.99 16.78 -24.76
CA THR A 3 -12.04 15.82 -25.17
C THR A 3 -11.58 14.88 -26.29
N ASN A 4 -10.64 15.34 -27.13
CA ASN A 4 -10.09 14.57 -28.25
C ASN A 4 -9.10 13.49 -27.79
N GLU A 5 -8.26 13.76 -26.79
CA GLU A 5 -7.35 12.75 -26.21
C GLU A 5 -8.12 11.62 -25.52
N VAL A 6 -9.19 11.96 -24.78
CA VAL A 6 -10.05 10.97 -24.13
C VAL A 6 -10.79 10.11 -25.15
N ARG A 7 -11.35 10.74 -26.21
CA ARG A 7 -11.97 10.00 -27.32
C ARG A 7 -10.97 9.10 -28.04
N SER A 8 -9.70 9.50 -28.17
CA SER A 8 -8.66 8.67 -28.77
C SER A 8 -8.37 7.42 -27.93
N ILE A 9 -8.23 7.55 -26.60
CA ILE A 9 -8.03 6.41 -25.69
C ILE A 9 -9.27 5.50 -25.69
N GLN A 10 -10.48 6.09 -25.61
CA GLN A 10 -11.73 5.35 -25.71
C GLN A 10 -11.87 4.64 -27.06
N GLN A 11 -11.53 5.29 -28.17
CA GLN A 11 -11.57 4.68 -29.51
C GLN A 11 -10.49 3.63 -29.69
N GLN A 12 -9.32 3.74 -29.07
CA GLN A 12 -8.32 2.67 -29.07
C GLN A 12 -8.86 1.45 -28.32
N VAL A 13 -9.50 1.64 -27.16
CA VAL A 13 -10.07 0.54 -26.37
C VAL A 13 -11.37 -0.03 -26.98
N ILE A 14 -12.20 0.81 -27.63
CA ILE A 14 -13.38 0.38 -28.39
C ILE A 14 -12.94 -0.35 -29.67
N LYS A 15 -11.92 0.13 -30.38
CA LYS A 15 -11.30 -0.60 -31.50
C LYS A 15 -10.68 -1.92 -31.05
N ARG A 16 -10.09 -2.00 -29.84
CA ARG A 16 -9.68 -3.28 -29.22
C ARG A 16 -10.87 -4.23 -29.03
N LYS A 17 -12.03 -3.74 -28.62
CA LYS A 17 -13.29 -4.52 -28.50
C LYS A 17 -13.92 -4.91 -29.83
N GLU A 18 -13.83 -4.05 -30.85
CA GLU A 18 -14.40 -4.30 -32.18
C GLU A 18 -13.49 -5.21 -33.02
N ALA A 19 -12.17 -5.18 -32.81
CA ALA A 19 -11.21 -6.12 -33.38
C ALA A 19 -11.43 -7.56 -32.89
N GLN A 20 -11.98 -7.75 -31.67
CA GLN A 20 -12.47 -9.06 -31.20
C GLN A 20 -13.69 -9.59 -31.96
N LYS A 21 -14.31 -8.78 -32.84
CA LYS A 21 -15.45 -9.20 -33.67
C LYS A 21 -15.18 -9.23 -35.16
N GLN A 22 -14.22 -8.48 -35.71
CA GLN A 22 -13.95 -8.49 -37.15
C GLN A 22 -12.46 -8.24 -37.45
N GLN A 23 -11.83 -9.17 -38.17
CA GLN A 23 -10.56 -8.97 -38.85
C GLN A 23 -10.67 -7.87 -39.92
N GLY A 24 -9.71 -6.95 -39.97
CA GLY A 24 -9.53 -6.02 -41.10
C GLY A 24 -8.67 -4.81 -40.77
N THR A 25 -7.63 -4.60 -41.57
CA THR A 25 -6.51 -3.65 -41.45
C THR A 25 -6.85 -2.15 -41.70
N VAL A 26 -5.83 -1.29 -41.46
CA VAL A 26 -5.52 0.05 -42.06
C VAL A 26 -5.70 1.28 -41.12
N PRO A 27 -4.92 2.40 -41.20
CA PRO A 27 -3.46 2.62 -41.32
C PRO A 27 -2.86 3.50 -40.17
N GLU A 28 -1.54 3.64 -40.14
CA GLU A 28 -0.76 4.54 -39.25
C GLU A 28 -1.04 6.05 -39.43
N PRO A 29 -0.91 6.86 -38.36
CA PRO A 29 -0.54 8.27 -38.45
C PRO A 29 0.91 8.53 -37.99
N SER A 30 1.47 9.56 -38.61
CA SER A 30 2.89 9.91 -38.71
C SER A 30 3.48 10.80 -37.60
N VAL A 31 4.71 10.45 -37.22
CA VAL A 31 5.94 11.27 -36.97
C VAL A 31 6.02 12.26 -35.78
N GLY A 32 7.06 12.03 -34.96
CA GLY A 32 7.78 13.01 -34.14
C GLY A 32 9.02 12.39 -33.47
N VAL A 33 10.19 12.53 -34.11
CA VAL A 33 11.51 11.92 -33.79
C VAL A 33 12.17 12.54 -32.56
N PHE A 34 12.84 11.75 -31.69
CA PHE A 34 14.24 11.90 -31.21
C PHE A 34 14.70 10.68 -30.38
N SER A 35 16.00 10.37 -30.44
CA SER A 35 16.65 9.08 -30.22
C SER A 35 17.34 8.88 -28.85
N ASN A 36 17.19 7.67 -28.32
CA ASN A 36 18.06 6.79 -27.50
C ASN A 36 19.20 7.37 -26.64
N ALA A 37 19.16 7.09 -25.33
CA ALA A 37 20.08 6.14 -24.65
C ALA A 37 19.74 5.95 -23.15
N ASP A 38 19.48 4.69 -22.80
CA ASP A 38 19.77 3.94 -21.56
C ASP A 38 19.23 4.32 -20.16
N VAL A 39 18.18 3.55 -19.82
CA VAL A 39 17.95 2.68 -18.63
C VAL A 39 17.78 3.29 -17.24
N GLY A 40 16.70 2.83 -16.59
CA GLY A 40 16.68 2.51 -15.16
C GLY A 40 15.83 3.44 -14.33
N ALA A 41 14.64 3.00 -13.91
CA ALA A 41 13.83 3.79 -13.02
C ALA A 41 12.93 2.94 -12.11
N ARG A 42 12.83 3.43 -10.86
CA ARG A 42 11.78 3.28 -9.83
C ARG A 42 11.70 1.95 -9.11
N VAL A 43 12.07 1.82 -7.85
CA VAL A 43 11.98 2.62 -6.61
C VAL A 43 10.85 2.14 -5.69
N SER A 44 11.31 1.24 -4.82
CA SER A 44 10.85 0.94 -3.47
C SER A 44 11.54 1.90 -2.49
N LEU A 45 10.86 2.40 -1.46
CA LEU A 45 11.46 3.32 -0.47
C LEU A 45 12.24 2.62 0.67
N ALA A 46 12.49 1.32 0.55
CA ALA A 46 13.57 0.56 1.16
C ALA A 46 13.63 -0.81 0.46
N ALA A 47 14.80 -1.46 0.49
CA ALA A 47 15.08 -2.69 -0.24
C ALA A 47 14.16 -3.85 0.18
N ASP A 48 13.04 -4.01 -0.51
CA ASP A 48 12.28 -5.24 -0.48
C ASP A 48 12.36 -5.91 -1.85
N ALA A 49 12.72 -7.19 -1.82
CA ALA A 49 12.90 -8.07 -2.97
C ALA A 49 11.63 -8.26 -3.81
N SER A 50 10.52 -7.65 -3.40
CA SER A 50 9.18 -7.70 -4.02
C SER A 50 8.95 -6.64 -5.11
N ASN A 51 9.83 -5.63 -5.23
CA ASN A 51 9.64 -4.49 -6.14
C ASN A 51 10.35 -4.61 -7.49
N SER A 52 10.83 -5.80 -7.83
CA SER A 52 11.00 -6.12 -9.23
C SER A 52 9.66 -6.61 -9.75
N LEU A 53 9.16 -5.99 -10.82
CA LEU A 53 8.08 -6.58 -11.62
C LEU A 53 8.38 -8.05 -12.02
N PHE A 54 9.63 -8.52 -11.89
CA PHE A 54 10.10 -9.81 -12.41
C PHE A 54 11.18 -10.53 -11.57
N SER A 55 11.45 -10.15 -10.31
CA SER A 55 12.41 -10.85 -9.44
C SER A 55 11.69 -11.38 -8.22
N GLY A 56 11.66 -12.71 -8.08
CA GLY A 56 11.00 -13.40 -6.96
C GLY A 56 9.52 -13.74 -7.19
N THR A 57 8.98 -13.51 -8.39
CA THR A 57 7.54 -13.64 -8.66
C THR A 57 7.07 -15.11 -8.60
N GLU A 58 6.28 -15.45 -7.57
CA GLU A 58 5.29 -16.52 -7.70
C GLU A 58 4.23 -16.01 -8.69
N PHE A 59 4.18 -16.56 -9.90
CA PHE A 59 3.25 -16.11 -10.94
C PHE A 59 1.78 -16.24 -10.51
N PHE A 60 1.49 -17.27 -9.71
CA PHE A 60 0.15 -17.54 -9.19
C PHE A 60 0.20 -18.06 -7.76
N VAL A 61 -0.74 -17.60 -6.92
CA VAL A 61 -0.89 -18.11 -5.55
C VAL A 61 -1.57 -19.48 -5.60
N ASN A 62 -0.91 -20.51 -5.07
CA ASN A 62 -1.32 -21.93 -5.10
C ASN A 62 -1.12 -22.62 -6.47
N GLN A 63 0.10 -22.59 -7.02
CA GLN A 63 0.44 -23.47 -8.13
C GLN A 63 0.27 -24.94 -7.72
N PRO A 64 -0.55 -25.75 -8.42
CA PRO A 64 -0.62 -27.17 -8.14
C PRO A 64 0.76 -27.81 -8.34
N GLN A 65 1.15 -28.71 -7.44
CA GLN A 65 2.37 -29.49 -7.65
C GLN A 65 2.24 -30.29 -8.94
N ALA A 66 3.18 -30.10 -9.86
CA ALA A 66 3.25 -30.88 -11.08
C ALA A 66 3.24 -32.39 -10.75
N GLY A 67 2.39 -33.15 -11.44
CA GLY A 67 2.32 -34.60 -11.25
C GLY A 67 3.66 -35.29 -11.57
N GLU A 68 3.88 -36.48 -10.99
CA GLU A 68 5.15 -37.22 -10.97
C GLU A 68 5.74 -37.65 -12.33
N VAL A 69 5.16 -37.26 -13.47
CA VAL A 69 5.66 -37.66 -14.79
C VAL A 69 6.53 -36.55 -15.37
N LYS A 70 7.84 -36.68 -15.18
CA LYS A 70 8.86 -35.81 -15.78
C LYS A 70 9.12 -36.25 -17.22
N THR A 71 9.06 -35.32 -18.16
CA THR A 71 9.70 -35.50 -19.46
C THR A 71 11.20 -35.23 -19.31
N ASP A 72 12.04 -36.26 -19.44
CA ASP A 72 13.50 -36.15 -19.28
C ASP A 72 14.14 -35.26 -20.37
N VAL A 73 13.48 -35.13 -21.52
CA VAL A 73 13.95 -34.32 -22.67
C VAL A 73 12.80 -33.43 -23.16
N LEU A 74 13.06 -32.12 -23.27
CA LEU A 74 12.12 -31.18 -23.90
C LEU A 74 12.10 -31.38 -25.42
N PRO A 75 10.94 -31.28 -26.07
CA PRO A 75 10.86 -31.21 -27.52
C PRO A 75 11.75 -30.09 -28.09
N GLU A 76 12.33 -30.33 -29.26
CA GLU A 76 13.24 -29.41 -29.97
C GLU A 76 12.66 -28.01 -30.16
N GLU A 77 11.33 -27.92 -30.28
CA GLU A 77 10.58 -26.66 -30.41
C GLU A 77 10.77 -25.71 -29.20
N PHE A 78 11.11 -26.24 -28.03
CA PHE A 78 11.35 -25.46 -26.80
C PHE A 78 12.84 -25.14 -26.55
N LYS A 79 13.74 -25.40 -27.51
CA LYS A 79 15.20 -25.24 -27.32
C LYS A 79 15.67 -23.83 -26.94
N GLU A 80 14.88 -22.81 -27.26
CA GLU A 80 15.18 -21.41 -26.92
C GLU A 80 14.97 -21.13 -25.41
N TYR A 81 14.18 -21.96 -24.72
CA TYR A 81 14.00 -21.87 -23.28
C TYR A 81 15.13 -22.60 -22.58
N THR A 82 15.81 -21.91 -21.66
CA THR A 82 16.98 -22.43 -20.94
C THR A 82 16.84 -22.22 -19.43
N GLY A 83 17.72 -22.84 -18.64
CA GLY A 83 17.74 -22.67 -17.19
C GLY A 83 16.41 -23.01 -16.51
N LYS A 84 15.91 -22.09 -15.68
CA LYS A 84 14.66 -22.25 -14.90
C LYS A 84 13.42 -22.42 -15.79
N ASP A 85 13.38 -21.78 -16.95
CA ASP A 85 12.26 -21.88 -17.88
C ASP A 85 12.16 -23.28 -18.50
N ALA A 86 13.29 -23.83 -18.92
CA ALA A 86 13.35 -25.21 -19.39
C ALA A 86 12.97 -26.21 -18.27
N GLU A 87 13.43 -25.96 -17.04
CA GLU A 87 13.09 -26.81 -15.91
C GLU A 87 11.58 -26.81 -15.61
N ALA A 88 10.93 -25.65 -15.70
CA ALA A 88 9.48 -25.53 -15.49
C ALA A 88 8.69 -26.28 -16.57
N LEU A 89 9.06 -26.14 -17.84
CA LEU A 89 8.40 -26.83 -18.95
C LEU A 89 8.55 -28.36 -18.88
N ARG A 90 9.69 -28.88 -18.38
CA ARG A 90 9.89 -30.34 -18.21
C ARG A 90 8.94 -31.00 -17.21
N LYS A 91 8.33 -30.19 -16.33
CA LYS A 91 7.36 -30.63 -15.32
C LYS A 91 5.94 -30.80 -15.88
N LEU A 92 5.70 -30.41 -17.14
CA LEU A 92 4.41 -30.55 -17.79
C LEU A 92 4.16 -31.98 -18.26
N THR A 93 2.90 -32.43 -18.18
CA THR A 93 2.47 -33.66 -18.86
C THR A 93 2.53 -33.49 -20.39
N PRO A 94 2.60 -34.57 -21.18
CA PRO A 94 2.60 -34.46 -22.65
C PRO A 94 1.42 -33.64 -23.21
N LYS A 95 0.22 -33.78 -22.62
CA LYS A 95 -0.95 -32.98 -23.02
C LYS A 95 -0.76 -31.49 -22.74
N GLN A 96 -0.20 -31.14 -21.59
CA GLN A 96 0.08 -29.74 -21.23
C GLN A 96 1.20 -29.16 -22.08
N LEU A 97 2.20 -29.97 -22.44
CA LEU A 97 3.29 -29.57 -23.32
C LEU A 97 2.79 -29.29 -24.73
N GLU A 98 1.82 -30.05 -25.25
CA GLU A 98 1.14 -29.71 -26.50
C GLU A 98 0.35 -28.39 -26.41
N GLN A 99 -0.27 -28.08 -25.27
CA GLN A 99 -0.89 -26.75 -25.07
C GLN A 99 0.17 -25.64 -24.98
N ALA A 100 1.31 -25.90 -24.34
CA ALA A 100 2.40 -24.93 -24.20
C ALA A 100 2.96 -24.47 -25.56
N LYS A 101 2.91 -25.32 -26.59
CA LYS A 101 3.35 -24.97 -27.95
C LYS A 101 2.62 -23.77 -28.55
N LYS A 102 1.38 -23.52 -28.13
CA LYS A 102 0.60 -22.36 -28.58
C LYS A 102 1.32 -21.05 -28.29
N PHE A 103 2.12 -20.99 -27.22
CA PHE A 103 2.78 -19.77 -26.79
C PHE A 103 4.19 -19.56 -27.37
N LEU A 104 4.69 -20.44 -28.23
CA LEU A 104 6.05 -20.33 -28.81
C LEU A 104 6.22 -19.08 -29.70
N ASP A 105 5.13 -18.55 -30.24
CA ASP A 105 5.08 -17.29 -30.98
C ASP A 105 4.98 -16.05 -30.06
N THR A 106 5.01 -16.25 -28.73
CA THR A 106 5.01 -15.17 -27.74
C THR A 106 6.38 -14.99 -27.05
N LYS A 107 6.48 -13.96 -26.21
CA LYS A 107 7.59 -13.62 -25.31
C LYS A 107 7.32 -14.03 -23.86
N LEU A 108 6.27 -14.82 -23.62
CA LEU A 108 6.04 -15.41 -22.29
C LEU A 108 7.23 -16.31 -21.93
N SER A 109 7.70 -16.21 -20.69
CA SER A 109 8.75 -17.07 -20.17
C SER A 109 8.27 -18.53 -20.07
N GLY A 110 9.19 -19.48 -20.12
CA GLY A 110 8.83 -20.91 -20.00
C GLY A 110 8.18 -21.23 -18.65
N THR A 111 8.61 -20.54 -17.59
CA THR A 111 7.97 -20.56 -16.27
C THR A 111 6.51 -20.08 -16.30
N ASN A 112 6.20 -19.01 -17.04
CA ASN A 112 4.85 -18.49 -17.13
C ASN A 112 3.95 -19.37 -18.01
N ILE A 113 4.48 -19.88 -19.13
CA ILE A 113 3.79 -20.87 -20.00
C ILE A 113 3.45 -22.14 -19.22
N ALA A 114 4.41 -22.66 -18.44
CA ALA A 114 4.18 -23.84 -17.62
C ALA A 114 3.07 -23.60 -16.59
N ALA A 115 3.09 -22.46 -15.91
CA ALA A 115 2.05 -22.11 -14.94
C ALA A 115 0.66 -21.96 -15.60
N ILE A 116 0.58 -21.29 -16.75
CA ILE A 116 -0.67 -21.11 -17.49
C ILE A 116 -1.28 -22.48 -17.86
N THR A 117 -0.47 -23.39 -18.41
CA THR A 117 -0.95 -24.72 -18.84
C THR A 117 -1.28 -25.66 -17.68
N MET A 118 -0.84 -25.36 -16.46
CA MET A 118 -1.23 -26.11 -15.25
C MET A 118 -2.54 -25.60 -14.64
N ILE A 119 -2.87 -24.33 -14.81
CA ILE A 119 -3.98 -23.67 -14.10
C ILE A 119 -5.22 -23.57 -14.98
N PHE A 120 -5.06 -23.25 -16.26
CA PHE A 120 -6.16 -22.89 -17.14
C PHE A 120 -6.59 -24.06 -18.04
N ASN A 121 -7.87 -24.05 -18.40
CA ASN A 121 -8.42 -24.97 -19.39
C ASN A 121 -8.07 -24.53 -20.82
N ASN A 122 -8.38 -25.36 -21.83
CA ASN A 122 -8.01 -25.08 -23.22
C ASN A 122 -8.60 -23.77 -23.77
N ASP A 123 -9.87 -23.47 -23.47
CA ASP A 123 -10.54 -22.26 -23.97
C ASP A 123 -9.95 -20.99 -23.34
N GLU A 124 -9.57 -21.08 -22.06
CA GLU A 124 -8.87 -20.02 -21.34
C GLU A 124 -7.45 -19.81 -21.86
N ILE A 125 -6.73 -20.89 -22.16
CA ILE A 125 -5.39 -20.84 -22.79
C ILE A 125 -5.46 -20.11 -24.13
N ASP A 126 -6.48 -20.37 -24.94
CA ASP A 126 -6.66 -19.69 -26.23
C ASP A 126 -6.92 -18.18 -26.05
N LYS A 127 -7.71 -17.79 -25.05
CA LYS A 127 -7.90 -16.37 -24.72
C LYS A 127 -6.61 -15.70 -24.24
N ILE A 128 -5.85 -16.37 -23.37
CA ILE A 128 -4.57 -15.86 -22.86
C ILE A 128 -3.57 -15.68 -24.02
N HIS A 129 -3.53 -16.63 -24.95
CA HIS A 129 -2.69 -16.54 -26.15
C HIS A 129 -3.07 -15.35 -27.02
N GLN A 130 -4.36 -15.14 -27.25
CA GLN A 130 -4.85 -13.99 -28.00
C GLN A 130 -4.44 -12.65 -27.35
N HIS A 131 -4.62 -12.50 -26.04
CA HIS A 131 -4.17 -11.30 -25.31
C HIS A 131 -2.66 -11.08 -25.41
N ALA A 132 -1.88 -12.16 -25.28
CA ALA A 132 -0.43 -12.12 -25.42
C ALA A 132 0.00 -11.63 -26.81
N LEU A 133 -0.62 -12.13 -27.88
CA LEU A 133 -0.35 -11.68 -29.24
C LEU A 133 -0.73 -10.22 -29.46
N GLU A 134 -1.90 -9.80 -28.98
CA GLU A 134 -2.38 -8.42 -29.10
C GLU A 134 -1.46 -7.42 -28.40
N MET A 135 -1.00 -7.73 -27.19
CA MET A 135 -0.08 -6.85 -26.46
C MET A 135 1.30 -6.76 -27.12
N GLN A 136 1.80 -7.85 -27.70
CA GLN A 136 3.05 -7.81 -28.46
C GLN A 136 2.92 -6.97 -29.72
N GLU A 137 1.81 -7.09 -30.45
CA GLU A 137 1.57 -6.29 -31.64
C GLU A 137 1.49 -4.80 -31.29
N GLN A 138 0.81 -4.45 -30.18
CA GLN A 138 0.76 -3.07 -29.68
C GLN A 138 2.14 -2.50 -29.33
N ALA A 139 3.06 -3.34 -28.89
CA ALA A 139 4.45 -2.96 -28.62
C ALA A 139 5.32 -2.85 -29.90
N GLY A 140 4.74 -3.05 -31.09
CA GLY A 140 5.45 -3.01 -32.38
C GLY A 140 5.97 -4.36 -32.85
N GLY A 141 5.39 -5.45 -32.34
CA GLY A 141 5.69 -6.84 -32.70
C GLY A 141 6.61 -7.57 -31.71
N LYS A 142 6.69 -8.91 -31.85
CA LYS A 142 7.42 -9.82 -30.95
C LYS A 142 8.87 -9.37 -30.67
N ASP A 143 9.58 -8.89 -31.69
CA ASP A 143 11.00 -8.51 -31.56
C ASP A 143 11.21 -7.17 -30.83
N LYS A 144 10.15 -6.40 -30.62
CA LYS A 144 10.18 -5.15 -29.85
C LYS A 144 9.84 -5.34 -28.38
N VAL A 145 9.28 -6.50 -28.03
CA VAL A 145 8.98 -6.86 -26.65
C VAL A 145 10.22 -7.45 -25.98
N PHE A 146 10.65 -6.79 -24.92
CA PHE A 146 11.68 -7.30 -24.03
C PHE A 146 11.12 -8.42 -23.16
N MET A 147 9.90 -8.26 -22.65
CA MET A 147 9.27 -9.22 -21.74
C MET A 147 7.76 -9.14 -21.75
N LEU A 148 7.11 -10.29 -21.57
CA LEU A 148 5.67 -10.44 -21.44
C LEU A 148 5.35 -11.39 -20.29
N SER A 149 4.35 -11.07 -19.46
CA SER A 149 3.93 -11.95 -18.37
C SER A 149 2.44 -11.84 -18.06
N LEU A 150 1.87 -12.95 -17.59
CA LEU A 150 0.57 -13.02 -16.93
C LEU A 150 0.77 -13.38 -15.45
N VAL A 151 0.20 -12.58 -14.55
CA VAL A 151 0.23 -12.83 -13.10
C VAL A 151 -1.17 -12.70 -12.50
N ASN A 152 -1.39 -13.20 -11.28
CA ASN A 152 -2.58 -12.81 -10.52
C ASN A 152 -2.61 -11.29 -10.27
N ASP A 153 -3.80 -10.69 -10.31
CA ASP A 153 -3.96 -9.30 -9.88
C ASP A 153 -3.72 -9.18 -8.36
N LYS A 154 -3.03 -8.11 -7.95
CA LYS A 154 -2.62 -7.88 -6.55
C LYS A 154 -3.79 -7.55 -5.63
N TYR A 155 -4.88 -7.05 -6.21
CA TYR A 155 -6.04 -6.52 -5.50
C TYR A 155 -7.27 -7.43 -5.57
N ASP A 156 -7.37 -8.26 -6.61
CA ASP A 156 -8.42 -9.26 -6.82
C ASP A 156 -7.81 -10.60 -7.23
N GLN A 157 -7.78 -11.56 -6.29
CA GLN A 157 -7.20 -12.89 -6.53
C GLN A 157 -7.87 -13.69 -7.65
N SER A 158 -9.10 -13.32 -8.03
CA SER A 158 -9.81 -13.93 -9.15
C SER A 158 -9.49 -13.28 -10.50
N ALA A 159 -8.77 -12.16 -10.51
CA ALA A 159 -8.36 -11.44 -11.69
C ALA A 159 -6.87 -11.68 -12.00
N TYR A 160 -6.48 -11.25 -13.20
CA TYR A 160 -5.14 -11.43 -13.73
C TYR A 160 -4.62 -10.13 -14.35
N LYS A 161 -3.31 -9.95 -14.41
CA LYS A 161 -2.66 -8.81 -15.08
C LYS A 161 -1.69 -9.35 -16.12
N MET A 162 -1.97 -9.07 -17.39
CA MET A 162 -1.02 -9.29 -18.48
C MET A 162 -0.21 -8.01 -18.67
N SER A 163 1.12 -8.09 -18.75
CA SER A 163 2.01 -6.93 -18.90
C SER A 163 3.08 -7.19 -19.94
N ALA A 164 3.26 -6.23 -20.87
CA ALA A 164 4.32 -6.22 -21.86
C ALA A 164 5.25 -5.04 -21.61
N LEU A 165 6.55 -5.30 -21.59
CA LEU A 165 7.61 -4.29 -21.53
C LEU A 165 8.39 -4.32 -22.84
N ASN A 166 8.49 -3.19 -23.52
CA ASN A 166 9.27 -3.08 -24.75
C ASN A 166 10.71 -2.58 -24.48
N PHE A 167 11.58 -2.65 -25.49
CA PHE A 167 12.98 -2.19 -25.38
C PHE A 167 13.12 -0.66 -25.22
N ASN A 168 12.06 0.10 -25.42
CA ASN A 168 12.02 1.54 -25.14
C ASN A 168 11.61 1.83 -23.67
N PHE A 169 11.49 0.80 -22.84
CA PHE A 169 11.04 0.89 -21.45
C PHE A 169 9.60 1.41 -21.29
N GLU A 170 8.76 1.21 -22.31
CA GLU A 170 7.34 1.45 -22.23
C GLU A 170 6.65 0.17 -21.79
N MET A 171 5.75 0.30 -20.81
CA MET A 171 5.00 -0.82 -20.27
C MET A 171 3.52 -0.64 -20.61
N SER A 172 2.92 -1.66 -21.21
CA SER A 172 1.48 -1.78 -21.39
C SER A 172 0.97 -2.93 -20.55
N SER A 173 -0.18 -2.75 -19.92
CA SER A 173 -0.82 -3.78 -19.10
C SER A 173 -2.32 -3.86 -19.37
N GLU A 174 -2.85 -5.07 -19.31
CA GLU A 174 -4.28 -5.35 -19.32
C GLU A 174 -4.65 -6.08 -18.03
N VAL A 175 -5.64 -5.56 -17.32
CA VAL A 175 -6.23 -6.23 -16.16
C VAL A 175 -7.44 -7.02 -16.65
N LEU A 176 -7.38 -8.33 -16.47
CA LEU A 176 -8.35 -9.31 -16.93
C LEU A 176 -9.21 -9.79 -15.78
N ASP A 177 -10.51 -9.95 -16.00
CA ASP A 177 -11.41 -10.59 -15.04
C ASP A 177 -11.18 -12.11 -14.94
N LYS A 178 -11.92 -12.75 -14.03
CA LYS A 178 -11.90 -14.22 -13.85
C LYS A 178 -12.26 -15.01 -15.12
N ASP A 179 -12.98 -14.38 -16.05
CA ASP A 179 -13.42 -14.96 -17.32
C ASP A 179 -12.50 -14.52 -18.49
N LEU A 180 -11.38 -13.86 -18.16
CA LEU A 180 -10.33 -13.31 -19.01
C LEU A 180 -10.79 -12.15 -19.92
N ASN A 181 -11.82 -11.41 -19.53
CA ASN A 181 -12.23 -10.17 -20.23
C ASN A 181 -11.47 -8.95 -19.69
N VAL A 182 -11.11 -8.04 -20.59
CA VAL A 182 -10.39 -6.80 -20.23
C VAL A 182 -11.29 -5.87 -19.39
N ARG A 183 -10.84 -5.58 -18.16
CA ARG A 183 -11.45 -4.63 -17.21
C ARG A 183 -10.79 -3.27 -17.26
N SER A 184 -9.47 -3.22 -17.40
CA SER A 184 -8.72 -1.98 -17.55
C SER A 184 -7.48 -2.16 -18.40
N VAL A 185 -7.06 -1.07 -19.03
CA VAL A 185 -5.80 -0.97 -19.78
C VAL A 185 -4.96 0.11 -19.14
N GLU A 186 -3.66 -0.14 -19.00
CA GLU A 186 -2.71 0.78 -18.40
C GLU A 186 -1.46 0.90 -19.28
N ASN A 187 -0.92 2.11 -19.38
CA ASN A 187 0.33 2.39 -20.07
C ASN A 187 1.23 3.23 -19.18
N LEU A 188 2.50 2.90 -19.11
CA LEU A 188 3.53 3.67 -18.44
C LEU A 188 4.61 4.03 -19.46
N THR A 189 4.83 5.32 -19.61
CA THR A 189 5.86 5.87 -20.49
C THR A 189 6.79 6.74 -19.68
N GLU A 190 8.08 6.64 -19.98
CA GLU A 190 9.11 7.47 -19.39
C GLU A 190 9.61 8.52 -20.38
N TYR A 191 9.85 9.72 -19.88
CA TYR A 191 10.24 10.88 -20.66
C TYR A 191 11.45 11.54 -20.02
N THR A 192 12.21 12.25 -20.85
CA THR A 192 13.27 13.15 -20.42
C THR A 192 12.91 14.55 -20.89
N ASP A 193 12.93 15.52 -19.99
CA ASP A 193 12.65 16.92 -20.34
C ASP A 193 13.86 17.60 -21.01
N GLU A 194 13.66 18.86 -21.45
CA GLU A 194 14.70 19.64 -22.13
C GLU A 194 15.97 19.87 -21.28
N LYS A 195 15.88 19.69 -19.96
CA LYS A 195 16.99 19.85 -19.02
C LYS A 195 17.70 18.53 -18.73
N GLY A 196 17.22 17.42 -19.30
CA GLY A 196 17.74 16.08 -19.01
C GLY A 196 17.09 15.41 -17.79
N GLU A 197 16.07 16.01 -17.19
CA GLU A 197 15.39 15.44 -16.03
C GLU A 197 14.34 14.42 -16.47
N ARG A 198 14.36 13.24 -15.85
CA ARG A 198 13.44 12.15 -16.18
C ARG A 198 12.12 12.26 -15.40
N TYR A 199 11.01 11.93 -16.05
CA TYR A 199 9.70 11.81 -15.41
C TYR A 199 8.90 10.69 -16.08
N ARG A 200 7.85 10.20 -15.42
CA ARG A 200 6.95 9.20 -16.01
C ARG A 200 5.53 9.69 -16.04
N ILE A 201 4.81 9.21 -17.03
CA ILE A 201 3.37 9.32 -17.14
C ILE A 201 2.80 7.91 -17.14
N GLN A 202 1.87 7.65 -16.23
CA GLN A 202 1.05 6.45 -16.24
C GLN A 202 -0.38 6.84 -16.60
N GLU A 203 -0.95 6.16 -17.58
CA GLU A 203 -2.32 6.37 -18.04
C GLU A 203 -3.10 5.09 -17.84
N ALA A 204 -4.34 5.20 -17.37
CA ALA A 204 -5.22 4.06 -17.21
C ALA A 204 -6.61 4.38 -17.76
N TYR A 205 -7.23 3.38 -18.35
CA TYR A 205 -8.64 3.40 -18.71
C TYR A 205 -9.36 2.23 -18.06
N ASP A 206 -10.30 2.54 -17.18
CA ASP A 206 -11.16 1.57 -16.51
C ASP A 206 -12.48 1.43 -17.28
N LEU A 207 -12.69 0.25 -17.86
CA LEU A 207 -13.89 -0.03 -18.64
C LEU A 207 -15.13 -0.24 -17.76
N LYS A 208 -14.96 -0.62 -16.48
CA LYS A 208 -16.10 -0.84 -15.57
C LYS A 208 -16.75 0.49 -15.18
N THR A 209 -15.93 1.50 -14.95
CA THR A 209 -16.38 2.81 -14.46
C THR A 209 -16.38 3.90 -15.52
N ASN A 210 -15.91 3.59 -16.73
CA ASN A 210 -15.68 4.52 -17.83
C ASN A 210 -14.85 5.73 -17.36
N THR A 211 -13.72 5.42 -16.72
CA THR A 211 -12.83 6.41 -16.10
C THR A 211 -11.50 6.42 -16.82
N VAL A 212 -11.03 7.61 -17.18
CA VAL A 212 -9.66 7.83 -17.68
C VAL A 212 -8.84 8.49 -16.57
N SER A 213 -7.71 7.89 -16.26
CA SER A 213 -6.79 8.38 -15.25
C SER A 213 -5.41 8.64 -15.86
N LYS A 214 -4.71 9.66 -15.35
CA LYS A 214 -3.35 10.01 -15.76
C LYS A 214 -2.58 10.52 -14.55
N VAL A 215 -1.47 9.88 -14.23
CA VAL A 215 -0.59 10.26 -13.13
C VAL A 215 0.77 10.65 -13.70
N ARG A 216 1.28 11.80 -13.29
CA ARG A 216 2.66 12.21 -13.50
C ARG A 216 3.45 11.92 -12.25
N TYR A 217 4.65 11.42 -12.47
CA TYR A 217 5.60 11.18 -11.40
C TYR A 217 6.93 11.83 -11.75
N ASP A 218 7.47 12.60 -10.82
CA ASP A 218 8.75 13.30 -10.96
C ASP A 218 9.84 12.62 -10.14
N ILE A 219 11.11 12.74 -10.55
CA ILE A 219 12.25 12.28 -9.73
C ILE A 219 12.36 13.18 -8.52
N VAL A 220 12.56 12.56 -7.35
CA VAL A 220 12.97 13.26 -6.15
C VAL A 220 14.15 12.55 -5.49
N GLU A 221 15.04 13.33 -4.89
CA GLU A 221 16.18 12.81 -4.14
C GLU A 221 15.76 12.55 -2.69
N LEU A 222 16.11 11.36 -2.19
CA LEU A 222 16.00 10.99 -0.80
C LEU A 222 17.24 11.45 -0.05
N ASP A 223 17.12 11.62 1.26
CA ASP A 223 18.28 11.87 2.12
C ASP A 223 19.11 10.61 2.41
N GLU A 224 18.64 9.43 1.95
CA GLU A 224 19.41 8.20 1.87
C GLU A 224 20.53 8.32 0.82
N VAL A 225 21.70 7.74 1.12
CA VAL A 225 22.82 7.65 0.18
C VAL A 225 23.08 6.21 -0.24
N ASP A 226 23.39 6.01 -1.51
CA ASP A 226 23.79 4.71 -2.05
C ASP A 226 25.21 4.32 -1.62
N SER A 227 25.68 3.13 -2.05
CA SER A 227 27.03 2.63 -1.76
C SER A 227 28.16 3.52 -2.31
N GLU A 228 27.86 4.46 -3.20
CA GLU A 228 28.80 5.44 -3.75
C GLU A 228 28.71 6.80 -3.04
N GLY A 229 27.86 6.94 -2.02
CA GLY A 229 27.64 8.17 -1.27
C GLY A 229 26.77 9.20 -1.99
N LYS A 230 26.06 8.81 -3.06
CA LYS A 230 25.13 9.69 -3.78
C LYS A 230 23.71 9.55 -3.24
N LYS A 231 22.95 10.64 -3.22
CA LYS A 231 21.55 10.60 -2.83
C LYS A 231 20.76 9.63 -3.70
N VAL A 232 20.00 8.75 -3.06
CA VAL A 232 19.10 7.81 -3.72
C VAL A 232 18.00 8.61 -4.42
N LYS A 233 17.74 8.29 -5.68
CA LYS A 233 16.67 8.92 -6.47
C LYS A 233 15.45 8.01 -6.51
N THR A 234 14.34 8.52 -6.00
CA THR A 234 13.02 7.91 -6.14
C THR A 234 12.20 8.67 -7.17
N PHE A 235 11.00 8.17 -7.45
CA PHE A 235 10.02 9.00 -8.08
C PHE A 235 8.73 9.04 -7.30
N GLN A 236 8.15 10.22 -7.30
CA GLN A 236 7.00 10.60 -6.51
C GLN A 236 5.85 10.94 -7.45
N ALA A 237 4.66 10.44 -7.18
CA ALA A 237 3.45 10.89 -7.86
C ALA A 237 3.15 12.35 -7.47
N THR A 238 3.23 13.26 -8.44
CA THR A 238 3.10 14.70 -8.21
C THR A 238 1.77 15.24 -8.70
N TYR A 239 1.29 14.75 -9.85
CA TYR A 239 0.00 15.17 -10.41
C TYR A 239 -0.86 13.97 -10.75
N GLU A 240 -2.14 14.06 -10.46
CA GLU A 240 -3.13 13.06 -10.86
C GLU A 240 -4.32 13.74 -11.49
N LEU A 241 -4.80 13.18 -12.59
CA LEU A 241 -6.06 13.51 -13.23
C LEU A 241 -6.91 12.25 -13.29
N ARG A 242 -8.16 12.34 -12.86
CA ARG A 242 -9.15 11.27 -13.01
C ARG A 242 -10.43 11.84 -13.58
N SER A 243 -10.84 11.36 -14.74
CA SER A 243 -12.03 11.85 -15.45
C SER A 243 -13.05 10.73 -15.58
N LYS A 244 -14.24 10.92 -15.02
CA LYS A 244 -15.38 10.02 -15.23
C LYS A 244 -16.14 10.47 -16.47
N MET A 245 -16.42 9.54 -17.38
CA MET A 245 -17.03 9.83 -18.68
C MET A 245 -18.40 9.15 -18.81
N LYS A 246 -19.26 9.72 -19.66
CA LYS A 246 -20.45 9.05 -20.21
C LYS A 246 -20.04 8.15 -21.38
N GLU A 247 -20.91 7.22 -21.77
CA GLU A 247 -20.67 6.31 -22.90
C GLU A 247 -20.42 7.06 -24.22
N ASP A 248 -21.02 8.23 -24.41
CA ASP A 248 -20.83 9.11 -25.58
C ASP A 248 -19.51 9.91 -25.58
N GLY A 249 -18.67 9.71 -24.56
CA GLY A 249 -17.41 10.42 -24.38
C GLY A 249 -17.54 11.83 -23.78
N THR A 250 -18.71 12.22 -23.27
CA THR A 250 -18.90 13.47 -22.52
C THR A 250 -18.40 13.31 -21.08
N MET A 251 -17.67 14.30 -20.57
CA MET A 251 -17.14 14.29 -19.20
C MET A 251 -18.26 14.52 -18.18
N ILE A 252 -18.33 13.70 -17.13
CA ILE A 252 -19.23 13.88 -15.97
C ILE A 252 -18.51 14.71 -14.90
N SER A 253 -17.30 14.29 -14.56
CA SER A 253 -16.46 14.96 -13.58
C SER A 253 -14.99 14.75 -13.88
N ARG A 254 -14.16 15.64 -13.36
CA ARG A 254 -12.71 15.51 -13.37
C ARG A 254 -12.14 15.91 -12.03
N GLU A 255 -11.48 14.98 -11.38
CA GLU A 255 -10.66 15.22 -10.21
C GLU A 255 -9.22 15.51 -10.65
N TYR A 256 -8.62 16.53 -10.06
CA TYR A 256 -7.24 16.93 -10.32
C TYR A 256 -6.50 17.18 -9.00
N SER A 257 -5.47 16.39 -8.76
CA SER A 257 -4.58 16.48 -7.60
C SER A 257 -3.23 17.05 -8.02
N ARG A 258 -2.68 17.96 -7.21
CA ARG A 258 -1.36 18.59 -7.42
C ARG A 258 -0.73 18.96 -6.07
N PRO A 259 0.59 19.18 -6.00
CA PRO A 259 1.23 19.65 -4.77
C PRO A 259 0.68 21.04 -4.40
N SER A 260 0.40 21.26 -3.13
CA SER A 260 -0.03 22.57 -2.64
C SER A 260 1.17 23.50 -2.34
N LYS A 261 0.91 24.68 -1.77
CA LYS A 261 1.98 25.58 -1.29
C LYS A 261 2.66 25.09 -0.01
N VAL A 262 2.18 23.98 0.55
CA VAL A 262 2.65 23.38 1.80
C VAL A 262 3.00 21.93 1.48
N LYS A 263 4.25 21.55 1.76
CA LYS A 263 4.73 20.17 1.59
C LYS A 263 3.87 19.19 2.38
N GLY A 264 3.71 17.98 1.85
CA GLY A 264 2.93 16.94 2.51
C GLY A 264 1.41 17.05 2.34
N VAL A 265 0.91 18.03 1.58
CA VAL A 265 -0.52 18.18 1.31
C VAL A 265 -0.76 18.54 -0.15
N ASN A 266 -1.67 17.82 -0.80
CA ASN A 266 -2.10 18.13 -2.15
C ASN A 266 -3.33 19.04 -2.18
N THR A 267 -3.35 19.93 -3.17
CA THR A 267 -4.57 20.59 -3.61
C THR A 267 -5.34 19.63 -4.52
N VAL A 268 -6.60 19.36 -4.17
CA VAL A 268 -7.50 18.49 -4.94
C VAL A 268 -8.73 19.29 -5.35
N ASP A 269 -8.93 19.40 -6.65
CA ASP A 269 -10.07 20.08 -7.26
C ASP A 269 -10.95 19.08 -8.01
N ILE A 270 -12.28 19.19 -7.84
CA ILE A 270 -13.27 18.43 -8.58
C ILE A 270 -14.02 19.40 -9.50
N LEU A 271 -13.84 19.22 -10.80
CA LEU A 271 -14.60 19.89 -11.85
C LEU A 271 -15.83 19.06 -12.21
N THR A 272 -16.99 19.71 -12.25
CA THR A 272 -18.27 19.16 -12.72
C THR A 272 -18.96 20.18 -13.63
N GLU A 273 -20.12 19.85 -14.20
CA GLU A 273 -20.98 20.83 -14.89
C GLU A 273 -21.34 22.04 -13.99
N GLY A 274 -21.43 21.82 -12.67
CA GLY A 274 -21.72 22.87 -11.68
C GLY A 274 -20.54 23.77 -11.31
N GLY A 275 -19.37 23.56 -11.94
CA GLY A 275 -18.15 24.32 -11.68
C GLY A 275 -17.08 23.53 -10.92
N VAL A 276 -16.09 24.25 -10.38
CA VAL A 276 -14.94 23.69 -9.67
C VAL A 276 -15.15 23.78 -8.16
N LYS A 277 -14.99 22.66 -7.46
CA LYS A 277 -14.96 22.58 -5.99
C LYS A 277 -13.59 22.10 -5.54
N THR A 278 -12.90 22.89 -4.73
CA THR A 278 -11.67 22.46 -4.05
C THR A 278 -12.03 21.67 -2.80
N VAL A 279 -11.61 20.41 -2.74
CA VAL A 279 -11.91 19.46 -1.63
C VAL A 279 -10.72 19.24 -0.71
N SER A 280 -9.51 19.60 -1.12
CA SER A 280 -8.32 19.68 -0.26
C SER A 280 -7.47 20.84 -0.73
N ASP A 281 -6.95 21.65 0.20
CA ASP A 281 -5.93 22.65 -0.09
C ASP A 281 -5.12 23.01 1.16
N ALA A 282 -3.88 23.45 0.93
CA ALA A 282 -3.05 24.01 1.97
C ALA A 282 -2.34 25.28 1.52
N THR A 283 -2.35 26.27 2.41
CA THR A 283 -1.82 27.60 2.16
C THR A 283 -0.84 28.01 3.26
N LYS A 284 0.23 28.69 2.87
CA LYS A 284 1.17 29.35 3.78
C LYS A 284 1.00 30.87 3.66
N LYS A 285 0.70 31.53 4.77
CA LYS A 285 0.60 32.99 4.84
C LYS A 285 1.99 33.63 4.92
N LYS A 286 2.08 34.94 4.62
CA LYS A 286 3.33 35.72 4.72
C LYS A 286 3.98 35.67 6.11
N ASN A 287 3.18 35.56 7.17
CA ASN A 287 3.66 35.43 8.55
C ASN A 287 4.03 33.98 8.93
N GLY A 288 4.19 33.09 7.95
CA GLY A 288 4.58 31.69 8.15
C GLY A 288 3.45 30.75 8.57
N LYS A 289 2.26 31.25 8.93
CA LYS A 289 1.13 30.41 9.36
C LYS A 289 0.66 29.48 8.24
N VAL A 290 0.56 28.18 8.52
CA VAL A 290 -0.03 27.19 7.62
C VAL A 290 -1.51 27.02 7.94
N ILE A 291 -2.32 26.85 6.90
CA ILE A 291 -3.73 26.47 7.01
C ILE A 291 -4.00 25.36 6.01
N VAL A 292 -4.48 24.23 6.51
CA VAL A 292 -4.98 23.11 5.70
C VAL A 292 -6.49 23.02 5.86
N LYS A 293 -7.20 22.82 4.76
CA LYS A 293 -8.64 22.57 4.75
C LYS A 293 -8.94 21.41 3.81
N LYS A 294 -9.75 20.47 4.30
CA LYS A 294 -10.30 19.39 3.48
C LYS A 294 -11.80 19.27 3.72
N ASP A 295 -12.53 18.97 2.66
CA ASP A 295 -13.98 18.77 2.62
C ASP A 295 -14.29 17.74 1.53
N MET A 296 -14.07 16.48 1.89
CA MET A 296 -14.01 15.33 1.00
C MET A 296 -15.25 14.45 1.18
N GLU A 297 -15.57 13.67 0.16
CA GLU A 297 -16.70 12.73 0.16
C GLU A 297 -16.21 11.36 -0.32
N SER A 298 -16.58 10.30 0.41
CA SER A 298 -16.29 8.91 0.06
C SER A 298 -17.32 8.36 -0.94
N LEU A 299 -17.14 7.11 -1.36
CA LEU A 299 -18.03 6.43 -2.31
C LEU A 299 -19.47 6.25 -1.80
N ASP A 300 -19.67 6.11 -0.49
CA ASP A 300 -20.99 5.94 0.12
C ASP A 300 -21.65 7.29 0.52
N GLY A 301 -20.98 8.41 0.27
CA GLY A 301 -21.44 9.75 0.64
C GLY A 301 -21.07 10.16 2.08
N THR A 302 -20.27 9.36 2.78
CA THR A 302 -19.67 9.79 4.06
C THR A 302 -18.72 10.96 3.81
N ARG A 303 -18.88 12.03 4.58
CA ARG A 303 -18.18 13.30 4.40
C ARG A 303 -17.11 13.47 5.47
N THR A 304 -15.90 13.81 5.03
CA THR A 304 -14.76 14.16 5.87
C THR A 304 -14.49 15.65 5.79
N GLN A 305 -14.60 16.35 6.93
CA GLN A 305 -14.23 17.75 7.07
C GLN A 305 -13.01 17.87 7.99
N TYR A 306 -11.95 18.49 7.49
CA TYR A 306 -10.70 18.62 8.21
C TYR A 306 -10.18 20.05 8.14
N LYS A 307 -9.77 20.61 9.28
CA LYS A 307 -9.20 21.95 9.35
C LYS A 307 -8.02 21.93 10.30
N TYR A 308 -6.86 22.27 9.78
CA TYR A 308 -5.65 22.41 10.57
C TYR A 308 -5.04 23.79 10.38
N LYS A 309 -4.42 24.28 11.45
CA LYS A 309 -3.65 25.51 11.44
C LYS A 309 -2.40 25.31 12.26
N ASP A 310 -1.29 25.85 11.79
CA ASP A 310 -0.11 26.05 12.63
C ASP A 310 0.49 27.44 12.46
N ASP A 311 1.43 27.75 13.34
CA ASP A 311 2.29 28.92 13.23
C ASP A 311 3.77 28.55 13.40
N PRO A 312 4.70 29.46 13.06
CA PRO A 312 6.13 29.20 13.20
C PRO A 312 6.62 28.95 14.64
N LYS A 313 5.81 29.23 15.67
CA LYS A 313 6.15 28.89 17.05
C LYS A 313 5.84 27.43 17.38
N GLY A 314 5.12 26.72 16.50
CA GLY A 314 4.68 25.34 16.73
C GLY A 314 3.28 25.23 17.36
N ASN A 315 2.56 26.35 17.51
CA ASN A 315 1.17 26.28 17.98
C ASN A 315 0.30 25.67 16.89
N ARG A 316 -0.55 24.69 17.25
CA ARG A 316 -1.38 23.95 16.32
C ARG A 316 -2.83 23.90 16.78
N TYR A 317 -3.72 23.88 15.81
CA TYR A 317 -5.14 23.59 16.00
C TYR A 317 -5.59 22.62 14.93
N MET A 318 -6.38 21.63 15.30
CA MET A 318 -6.99 20.67 14.39
C MET A 318 -8.46 20.49 14.74
N HIS A 319 -9.31 20.45 13.72
CA HIS A 319 -10.69 19.98 13.80
C HIS A 319 -10.90 18.93 12.71
N TYR A 320 -11.18 17.70 13.12
CA TYR A 320 -11.46 16.58 12.23
C TYR A 320 -12.89 16.12 12.53
N LYS A 321 -13.75 16.09 11.52
CA LYS A 321 -15.14 15.69 11.62
C LYS A 321 -15.51 14.74 10.49
N ILE A 322 -16.21 13.67 10.81
CA ILE A 322 -16.74 12.69 9.85
C ILE A 322 -18.24 12.53 10.08
N THR A 323 -19.03 12.65 9.01
CA THR A 323 -20.48 12.49 9.05
C THR A 323 -20.96 11.55 7.97
N THR A 324 -21.95 10.72 8.26
CA THR A 324 -22.64 9.92 7.22
C THR A 324 -23.37 10.83 6.24
N LYS A 325 -23.81 10.26 5.12
CA LYS A 325 -24.65 10.94 4.12
C LYS A 325 -25.94 11.50 4.71
N GLU A 326 -26.50 10.82 5.71
CA GLU A 326 -27.72 11.21 6.43
C GLU A 326 -27.46 12.27 7.52
N GLY A 327 -26.19 12.61 7.79
CA GLY A 327 -25.79 13.65 8.74
C GLY A 327 -25.48 13.16 10.16
N GLU A 328 -25.43 11.85 10.39
CA GLU A 328 -24.97 11.27 11.67
C GLU A 328 -23.49 11.58 11.86
N VAL A 329 -23.10 12.04 13.05
CA VAL A 329 -21.71 12.36 13.38
C VAL A 329 -21.01 11.09 13.88
N LEU A 330 -20.06 10.58 13.10
CA LEU A 330 -19.24 9.42 13.47
C LEU A 330 -17.99 9.85 14.26
N LEU A 331 -17.47 11.04 13.98
CA LEU A 331 -16.27 11.61 14.62
C LEU A 331 -16.39 13.14 14.63
N ASP A 332 -16.05 13.77 15.76
CA ASP A 332 -15.91 15.24 15.88
C ASP A 332 -14.83 15.55 16.93
N ASN A 333 -13.58 15.59 16.46
CA ASN A 333 -12.40 15.75 17.29
C ASN A 333 -11.79 17.14 17.12
N ARG A 334 -11.45 17.76 18.25
CA ARG A 334 -10.74 19.03 18.31
C ARG A 334 -9.46 18.86 19.10
N LYS A 335 -8.33 19.26 18.51
CA LYS A 335 -7.03 19.26 19.18
C LYS A 335 -6.41 20.65 19.15
N THR A 336 -5.71 21.01 20.22
CA THR A 336 -4.77 22.14 20.22
C THR A 336 -3.42 21.71 20.75
N PHE A 337 -2.38 22.39 20.31
CA PHE A 337 -1.05 22.31 20.90
C PHE A 337 -0.50 23.73 20.98
N GLU A 338 0.05 24.10 22.12
CA GLU A 338 0.58 25.43 22.41
C GLU A 338 2.00 25.29 22.95
N VAL A 339 2.93 26.04 22.37
CA VAL A 339 4.29 26.19 22.87
C VAL A 339 4.30 27.37 23.82
N VAL A 340 4.36 27.08 25.12
CA VAL A 340 4.42 28.10 26.19
C VAL A 340 5.85 28.60 26.33
N SER A 341 6.82 27.68 26.30
CA SER A 341 8.27 27.95 26.23
C SER A 341 9.00 26.76 25.60
N ASP A 342 10.32 26.83 25.44
CA ASP A 342 11.14 25.73 24.89
C ASP A 342 11.03 24.42 25.69
N ASN A 343 10.61 24.51 26.96
CA ASN A 343 10.51 23.41 27.91
C ASN A 343 9.10 23.25 28.51
N GLU A 344 8.10 24.01 28.06
CA GLU A 344 6.72 23.89 28.54
C GLU A 344 5.74 23.97 27.37
N PHE A 345 4.85 22.99 27.31
CA PHE A 345 3.85 22.86 26.26
C PHE A 345 2.49 22.57 26.88
N ARG A 346 1.43 22.94 26.16
CA ARG A 346 0.05 22.57 26.52
C ARG A 346 -0.64 21.97 25.33
N SER A 347 -1.48 20.97 25.55
CA SER A 347 -2.31 20.41 24.49
C SER A 347 -3.72 20.12 24.98
N THR A 348 -4.66 20.10 24.05
CA THR A 348 -6.04 19.68 24.34
C THR A 348 -6.46 18.61 23.36
N PHE A 349 -7.28 17.69 23.83
CA PHE A 349 -8.04 16.78 23.00
C PHE A 349 -9.49 16.75 23.50
N ASN A 350 -10.37 17.35 22.71
CA ASN A 350 -11.77 17.60 23.06
C ASN A 350 -11.90 18.36 24.38
N ASP A 351 -12.38 17.70 25.43
CA ASP A 351 -12.64 18.24 26.76
C ASP A 351 -11.45 18.07 27.72
N LYS A 352 -10.42 17.33 27.33
CA LYS A 352 -9.22 17.09 28.13
C LYS A 352 -8.09 18.05 27.77
N SER A 353 -7.30 18.41 28.76
CA SER A 353 -6.11 19.23 28.59
C SER A 353 -4.92 18.61 29.32
N TYR A 354 -3.74 18.85 28.76
CA TYR A 354 -2.50 18.23 29.21
C TYR A 354 -1.41 19.28 29.28
N THR A 355 -0.67 19.25 30.38
CA THR A 355 0.54 20.03 30.58
C THR A 355 1.75 19.13 30.39
N MET A 356 2.71 19.57 29.56
CA MET A 356 3.95 18.83 29.29
C MET A 356 5.15 19.70 29.63
N LYS A 357 6.11 19.16 30.38
CA LYS A 357 7.29 19.88 30.86
C LYS A 357 8.57 19.09 30.66
N VAL A 358 9.60 19.77 30.20
CA VAL A 358 10.96 19.24 30.03
C VAL A 358 11.84 19.79 31.14
N GLU A 359 12.35 18.90 32.00
CA GLU A 359 13.26 19.25 33.09
C GLU A 359 14.48 18.33 33.04
N GLY A 360 15.61 18.87 32.58
CA GLY A 360 16.79 18.05 32.24
C GLY A 360 16.43 17.01 31.17
N ASP A 361 16.76 15.75 31.45
CA ASP A 361 16.51 14.63 30.55
C ASP A 361 15.12 13.99 30.74
N LYS A 362 14.16 14.70 31.32
CA LYS A 362 12.82 14.17 31.58
C LYS A 362 11.74 15.00 30.93
N LEU A 363 10.90 14.36 30.14
CA LEU A 363 9.64 14.92 29.66
C LEU A 363 8.49 14.35 30.50
N THR A 364 7.85 15.19 31.30
CA THR A 364 6.68 14.81 32.10
C THR A 364 5.40 15.32 31.43
N VAL A 365 4.38 14.48 31.36
CA VAL A 365 3.03 14.84 30.91
C VAL A 365 2.03 14.57 32.02
N THR A 366 1.10 15.50 32.24
CA THR A 366 0.02 15.37 33.24
C THR A 366 -1.31 15.78 32.62
N CYS A 367 -2.35 14.99 32.84
CA CYS A 367 -3.73 15.35 32.51
C CYS A 367 -4.25 16.36 33.55
N ASP A 368 -4.62 17.57 33.13
CA ASP A 368 -4.97 18.65 34.06
C ASP A 368 -6.27 18.35 34.84
N GLN A 369 -7.13 17.49 34.29
CA GLN A 369 -8.37 17.04 34.93
C GLN A 369 -8.17 15.86 35.89
N ASP A 370 -7.04 15.15 35.82
CA ASP A 370 -6.75 13.96 36.61
C ASP A 370 -5.24 13.84 36.83
N GLU A 371 -4.74 14.43 37.91
CA GLU A 371 -3.31 14.46 38.25
C GLU A 371 -2.71 13.05 38.44
N LYS A 372 -3.54 12.01 38.62
CA LYS A 372 -3.06 10.62 38.68
C LYS A 372 -2.69 10.07 37.30
N LYS A 373 -3.21 10.67 36.23
CA LYS A 373 -2.83 10.38 34.84
C LYS A 373 -1.64 11.23 34.46
N THR A 374 -0.47 10.72 34.82
CA THR A 374 0.81 11.33 34.52
C THR A 374 1.77 10.29 33.96
N ALA A 375 2.68 10.71 33.09
CA ALA A 375 3.79 9.89 32.63
C ALA A 375 5.08 10.70 32.59
N THR A 376 6.21 9.99 32.67
CA THR A 376 7.54 10.59 32.52
C THR A 376 8.33 9.75 31.54
N ILE A 377 8.80 10.40 30.48
CA ILE A 377 9.66 9.82 29.45
C ILE A 377 11.09 10.28 29.74
N ASP A 378 12.00 9.31 29.83
CA ASP A 378 13.42 9.53 30.09
C ASP A 378 14.16 9.75 28.76
N LEU A 379 14.37 11.02 28.40
CA LEU A 379 15.05 11.44 27.18
C LEU A 379 16.53 11.03 27.17
N GLY A 380 17.15 10.86 28.35
CA GLY A 380 18.54 10.46 28.48
C GLY A 380 18.80 9.02 28.02
N LYS A 381 17.77 8.16 28.10
CA LYS A 381 17.82 6.75 27.68
C LYS A 381 17.57 6.52 26.20
N ILE A 382 17.18 7.55 25.45
CA ILE A 382 17.03 7.46 24.00
C ILE A 382 18.38 7.09 23.38
N GLN A 383 18.39 6.12 22.47
CA GLN A 383 19.57 5.66 21.73
C GLN A 383 19.61 6.30 20.32
N GLY A 384 20.69 6.10 19.57
CA GLY A 384 20.81 6.62 18.19
C GLY A 384 20.87 8.15 18.10
N ASP A 385 20.31 8.72 17.03
CA ASP A 385 20.24 10.17 16.77
C ASP A 385 19.18 10.83 17.67
N LYS A 386 19.59 11.12 18.91
CA LYS A 386 18.71 11.64 19.95
C LYS A 386 18.08 12.98 19.58
N ASP A 387 18.83 13.87 18.95
CA ASP A 387 18.38 15.24 18.70
C ASP A 387 17.18 15.26 17.75
N LYS A 388 17.23 14.46 16.69
CA LYS A 388 16.12 14.33 15.74
C LYS A 388 14.86 13.80 16.41
N ILE A 389 14.93 12.65 17.08
CA ILE A 389 13.73 12.03 17.64
C ILE A 389 13.17 12.81 18.84
N ILE A 390 14.00 13.44 19.67
CA ILE A 390 13.55 14.32 20.76
C ILE A 390 12.76 15.51 20.19
N SER A 391 13.17 16.06 19.04
CA SER A 391 12.45 17.15 18.39
C SER A 391 11.02 16.77 18.01
N SER A 392 10.80 15.53 17.54
CA SER A 392 9.48 14.96 17.26
C SER A 392 8.69 14.66 18.53
N ILE A 393 9.31 14.05 19.54
CA ILE A 393 8.65 13.69 20.80
C ILE A 393 8.11 14.94 21.50
N LYS A 394 8.87 16.04 21.52
CA LYS A 394 8.41 17.33 22.07
C LYS A 394 7.19 17.91 21.33
N ARG A 395 6.91 17.44 20.10
CA ARG A 395 5.76 17.85 19.27
C ARG A 395 4.58 16.88 19.37
N LEU A 396 4.66 15.80 20.15
CA LEU A 396 3.51 14.94 20.42
C LEU A 396 2.54 15.63 21.39
N SER A 397 1.24 15.42 21.21
CA SER A 397 0.24 15.91 22.15
C SER A 397 0.24 15.06 23.43
N GLY A 398 -0.32 15.60 24.52
CA GLY A 398 -0.23 14.97 25.84
C GLY A 398 -0.90 13.61 25.91
N GLU A 399 -2.02 13.40 25.20
CA GLU A 399 -2.64 12.09 25.09
C GLU A 399 -1.76 11.10 24.33
N GLU A 400 -1.04 11.53 23.29
CA GLU A 400 -0.12 10.67 22.55
C GLU A 400 1.12 10.32 23.39
N LEU A 401 1.61 11.25 24.22
CA LEU A 401 2.73 11.00 25.14
C LEU A 401 2.35 10.03 26.26
N LEU A 402 1.12 10.13 26.80
CA LEU A 402 0.60 9.16 27.77
C LEU A 402 0.49 7.78 27.12
N GLU A 403 -0.10 7.68 25.94
CA GLU A 403 -0.17 6.42 25.20
C GLU A 403 1.22 5.86 24.91
N MET A 404 2.16 6.67 24.42
CA MET A 404 3.54 6.26 24.18
C MET A 404 4.20 5.69 25.43
N SER A 405 3.99 6.30 26.60
CA SER A 405 4.54 5.77 27.86
C SER A 405 3.94 4.43 28.29
N GLU A 406 2.72 4.13 27.85
CA GLU A 406 2.05 2.85 28.10
C GLU A 406 2.38 1.80 27.05
N THR A 407 2.78 2.21 25.83
CA THR A 407 2.97 1.34 24.66
C THR A 407 4.43 1.07 24.31
N VAL A 408 5.35 1.98 24.61
CA VAL A 408 6.77 1.94 24.19
C VAL A 408 7.72 1.80 25.38
N ASP A 409 8.61 0.81 25.33
CA ASP A 409 9.62 0.56 26.36
C ASP A 409 10.98 1.21 26.02
N ASN A 410 11.34 1.25 24.73
CA ASN A 410 12.62 1.77 24.25
C ASN A 410 12.44 2.70 23.05
N ILE A 411 13.29 3.71 22.93
CA ILE A 411 13.24 4.71 21.86
C ILE A 411 14.64 4.85 21.25
N GLU A 412 14.73 4.77 19.93
CA GLU A 412 15.96 4.92 19.17
C GLU A 412 15.77 5.93 18.03
N GLY A 413 16.67 6.90 17.97
CA GLY A 413 16.69 7.91 16.92
C GLY A 413 17.36 7.40 15.66
N MET A 414 16.69 7.59 14.52
CA MET A 414 17.14 7.19 13.19
C MET A 414 17.57 8.43 12.39
N GLU A 415 18.62 8.28 11.58
CA GLU A 415 19.05 9.36 10.67
C GLU A 415 18.05 9.57 9.52
N ASN A 416 17.48 8.48 8.98
CA ASN A 416 16.48 8.49 7.91
C ASN A 416 15.11 8.13 8.47
N GLU A 417 14.16 9.06 8.42
CA GLU A 417 12.80 8.84 8.89
C GLU A 417 12.06 7.79 8.06
N LEU A 418 12.40 7.59 6.79
CA LEU A 418 11.75 6.56 5.95
C LEU A 418 12.15 5.13 6.32
N SER A 419 13.19 4.98 7.15
CA SER A 419 13.59 3.70 7.73
C SER A 419 13.01 3.48 9.12
N SER A 420 12.01 4.27 9.54
CA SER A 420 11.34 4.11 10.84
C SER A 420 10.60 2.77 10.92
N TYR A 421 10.53 2.23 12.14
CA TYR A 421 9.75 1.03 12.43
C TYR A 421 9.43 0.92 13.93
N TYR A 422 8.38 0.18 14.24
CA TYR A 422 8.06 -0.28 15.59
C TYR A 422 8.29 -1.79 15.70
N THR A 423 8.96 -2.21 16.79
CA THR A 423 9.19 -3.63 17.08
C THR A 423 8.28 -4.11 18.23
N PRO A 424 7.27 -4.96 17.97
CA PRO A 424 6.34 -5.40 19.01
C PRO A 424 6.95 -6.30 20.10
N THR A 425 8.05 -6.99 19.82
CA THR A 425 8.64 -7.99 20.73
C THR A 425 9.29 -7.36 21.96
N ASP A 426 10.00 -6.26 21.76
CA ASP A 426 10.67 -5.46 22.80
C ASP A 426 10.06 -4.07 22.99
N ARG A 427 9.00 -3.76 22.23
CA ARG A 427 8.23 -2.52 22.28
C ARG A 427 9.11 -1.30 22.03
N SER A 428 10.07 -1.43 21.11
CA SER A 428 10.96 -0.35 20.70
C SER A 428 10.39 0.45 19.53
N LEU A 429 10.52 1.79 19.61
CA LEU A 429 10.15 2.74 18.57
C LEU A 429 11.42 3.34 17.97
N HIS A 430 11.57 3.21 16.65
CA HIS A 430 12.73 3.68 15.89
C HIS A 430 12.27 4.74 14.89
N SER A 431 12.70 5.99 15.02
CA SER A 431 12.24 7.07 14.13
C SER A 431 13.09 8.35 14.15
N GLY A 432 12.73 9.35 13.33
CA GLY A 432 13.45 10.62 13.14
C GLY A 432 12.67 11.87 13.57
N ASP A 433 12.90 12.99 12.88
CA ASP A 433 12.34 14.32 13.17
C ASP A 433 11.01 14.64 12.42
N ASP A 434 10.49 13.69 11.65
CA ASP A 434 9.16 13.78 11.04
C ASP A 434 8.05 13.31 12.01
N LEU A 435 7.21 14.27 12.42
CA LEU A 435 6.10 14.03 13.34
C LEU A 435 5.08 13.02 12.80
N PHE A 436 4.77 13.06 11.51
CA PHE A 436 3.80 12.13 10.92
C PHE A 436 4.31 10.69 11.00
N VAL A 437 5.60 10.50 10.71
CA VAL A 437 6.24 9.18 10.78
C VAL A 437 6.30 8.67 12.22
N VAL A 438 6.70 9.48 13.20
CA VAL A 438 6.68 9.07 14.62
C VAL A 438 5.28 8.66 15.07
N LEU A 439 4.25 9.40 14.65
CA LEU A 439 2.86 9.06 14.94
C LEU A 439 2.39 7.79 14.23
N HIS A 440 2.91 7.49 13.04
CA HIS A 440 2.66 6.25 12.33
C HIS A 440 3.17 5.06 13.15
N GLU A 441 4.44 5.10 13.58
CA GLU A 441 5.03 4.04 14.41
C GLU A 441 4.31 3.89 15.76
N LEU A 442 3.92 5.02 16.38
CA LEU A 442 3.10 4.99 17.59
C LEU A 442 1.73 4.33 17.34
N GLY A 443 1.19 4.43 16.14
CA GLY A 443 -0.04 3.73 15.75
C GLY A 443 0.14 2.20 15.72
N HIS A 444 1.30 1.68 15.30
CA HIS A 444 1.63 0.27 15.49
C HIS A 444 1.73 -0.07 16.98
N ALA A 445 2.38 0.75 17.79
CA ALA A 445 2.47 0.52 19.23
C ALA A 445 1.07 0.46 19.89
N LYS A 446 0.11 1.29 19.44
CA LYS A 446 -1.29 1.25 19.88
C LYS A 446 -2.02 -0.01 19.42
N ASP A 447 -1.78 -0.51 18.20
CA ASP A 447 -2.34 -1.77 17.73
C ASP A 447 -1.92 -2.94 18.63
N PHE A 448 -0.63 -2.97 18.99
CA PHE A 448 -0.04 -4.02 19.83
C PHE A 448 -0.15 -3.78 21.34
N LYS A 449 -0.80 -2.70 21.80
CA LYS A 449 -0.84 -2.27 23.22
C LYS A 449 -1.12 -3.40 24.21
N ASN A 450 -2.07 -4.27 23.87
CA ASN A 450 -2.53 -5.37 24.72
C ASN A 450 -2.06 -6.75 24.24
N ALA A 451 -1.23 -6.82 23.20
CA ALA A 451 -0.61 -8.04 22.70
C ALA A 451 0.77 -8.25 23.33
N ASP A 452 1.09 -9.48 23.73
CA ASP A 452 2.38 -9.86 24.30
C ASP A 452 3.15 -10.73 23.31
N MET A 453 4.10 -10.11 22.62
CA MET A 453 4.91 -10.73 21.56
C MET A 453 6.22 -11.34 22.07
N LYS A 454 6.43 -11.42 23.41
CA LYS A 454 7.69 -11.88 24.01
C LYS A 454 7.97 -13.37 23.80
N SER A 455 6.94 -14.18 23.55
CA SER A 455 7.09 -15.59 23.20
C SER A 455 5.92 -16.09 22.35
N PRO A 456 6.09 -17.18 21.57
CA PRO A 456 5.02 -17.73 20.75
C PRO A 456 3.74 -18.06 21.53
N LEU A 457 3.87 -18.61 22.75
CA LEU A 457 2.73 -18.94 23.59
C LEU A 457 1.96 -17.68 24.03
N LYS A 458 2.68 -16.63 24.42
CA LYS A 458 2.08 -15.36 24.85
C LYS A 458 1.41 -14.63 23.70
N MET A 459 2.04 -14.67 22.51
CA MET A 459 1.46 -14.15 21.28
C MET A 459 0.13 -14.84 20.99
N LEU A 460 0.09 -16.18 20.98
CA LEU A 460 -1.15 -16.94 20.73
C LEU A 460 -2.26 -16.61 21.75
N GLN A 461 -1.92 -16.25 22.99
CA GLN A 461 -2.88 -15.93 24.05
C GLN A 461 -3.40 -14.49 24.02
N SER A 462 -2.80 -13.61 23.23
CA SER A 462 -3.05 -12.16 23.30
C SER A 462 -3.18 -11.47 21.94
N ILE A 463 -2.89 -12.15 20.83
CA ILE A 463 -2.99 -11.59 19.48
C ILE A 463 -4.41 -11.12 19.16
N ASP A 464 -5.43 -11.78 19.71
CA ASP A 464 -6.84 -11.41 19.60
C ASP A 464 -7.18 -10.06 20.25
N LYS A 465 -6.29 -9.52 21.08
CA LYS A 465 -6.44 -8.22 21.74
C LYS A 465 -5.92 -7.04 20.92
N MET A 466 -5.32 -7.29 19.75
CA MET A 466 -4.88 -6.23 18.84
C MET A 466 -6.09 -5.50 18.22
N ILE A 467 -5.93 -4.22 17.89
CA ILE A 467 -6.98 -3.45 17.17
C ILE A 467 -7.23 -4.09 15.80
N SER A 468 -6.18 -4.53 15.11
CA SER A 468 -6.25 -5.21 13.82
C SER A 468 -6.94 -6.57 13.88
N GLN A 469 -7.17 -7.15 15.07
CA GLN A 469 -7.96 -8.38 15.26
C GLN A 469 -9.41 -8.11 15.70
N ASN A 470 -9.80 -6.85 15.88
CA ASN A 470 -11.18 -6.50 16.18
C ASN A 470 -12.07 -6.72 14.95
N LYS A 471 -13.10 -7.56 15.10
CA LYS A 471 -14.01 -7.93 14.00
C LYS A 471 -14.75 -6.74 13.41
N GLU A 472 -15.22 -5.81 14.23
CA GLU A 472 -15.96 -4.65 13.75
C GLU A 472 -15.05 -3.72 12.93
N VAL A 473 -13.81 -3.52 13.37
CA VAL A 473 -12.79 -2.78 12.60
C VAL A 473 -12.53 -3.45 11.26
N GLN A 474 -12.30 -4.77 11.26
CA GLN A 474 -12.09 -5.56 10.03
C GLN A 474 -13.29 -5.47 9.09
N ASP A 475 -14.51 -5.58 9.60
CA ASP A 475 -15.74 -5.55 8.80
C ASP A 475 -15.93 -4.17 8.12
N ILE A 476 -15.69 -3.08 8.86
CA ILE A 476 -15.79 -1.72 8.30
C ILE A 476 -14.71 -1.51 7.24
N TYR A 477 -13.45 -1.83 7.57
CA TYR A 477 -12.32 -1.67 6.65
C TYR A 477 -12.47 -2.52 5.39
N ASN A 478 -12.90 -3.78 5.51
CA ASN A 478 -13.09 -4.66 4.36
C ASN A 478 -14.21 -4.17 3.43
N LYS A 479 -15.28 -3.58 3.98
CA LYS A 479 -16.34 -2.95 3.18
C LYS A 479 -15.83 -1.75 2.40
N GLU A 480 -15.09 -0.85 3.05
CA GLU A 480 -14.49 0.32 2.38
C GLU A 480 -13.44 -0.10 1.34
N LYS A 481 -12.61 -1.09 1.66
CA LYS A 481 -11.64 -1.70 0.74
C LYS A 481 -12.31 -2.32 -0.48
N GLN A 482 -13.38 -3.08 -0.28
CA GLN A 482 -14.11 -3.69 -1.39
C GLN A 482 -14.73 -2.61 -2.29
N ALA A 483 -15.41 -1.62 -1.71
CA ALA A 483 -15.98 -0.51 -2.47
C ALA A 483 -14.90 0.26 -3.25
N PHE A 484 -13.74 0.48 -2.64
CA PHE A 484 -12.59 1.10 -3.28
C PHE A 484 -12.08 0.26 -4.47
N ASN A 485 -11.83 -1.04 -4.27
CA ASN A 485 -11.41 -1.91 -5.35
C ASN A 485 -12.44 -1.98 -6.48
N GLU A 486 -13.73 -1.94 -6.18
CA GLU A 486 -14.76 -1.93 -7.23
C GLU A 486 -14.74 -0.65 -8.07
N ALA A 487 -14.52 0.51 -7.43
CA ALA A 487 -14.66 1.84 -8.05
C ALA A 487 -13.39 2.40 -8.72
N PHE A 488 -12.22 1.82 -8.47
CA PHE A 488 -10.93 2.35 -8.91
C PHE A 488 -10.09 1.32 -9.67
N PRO A 489 -9.38 1.71 -10.76
CA PRO A 489 -8.40 0.87 -11.44
C PRO A 489 -7.07 0.79 -10.67
N ASP A 490 -6.16 -0.08 -11.10
CA ASP A 490 -4.90 -0.32 -10.39
C ASP A 490 -4.08 0.95 -10.23
N LEU A 491 -4.04 1.84 -11.22
CA LEU A 491 -3.36 3.14 -11.10
C LEU A 491 -3.71 3.90 -9.80
N GLN A 492 -4.98 3.92 -9.39
CA GLN A 492 -5.38 4.55 -8.12
C GLN A 492 -5.14 3.62 -6.92
N ARG A 493 -5.28 2.31 -7.10
CA ARG A 493 -5.00 1.31 -6.05
C ARG A 493 -3.53 1.29 -5.67
N GLU A 494 -2.61 1.56 -6.59
CA GLU A 494 -1.17 1.67 -6.36
C GLU A 494 -0.84 2.78 -5.35
N HIS A 495 -1.62 3.88 -5.33
CA HIS A 495 -1.44 4.93 -4.31
C HIS A 495 -1.72 4.46 -2.88
N VAL A 496 -2.57 3.44 -2.72
CA VAL A 496 -2.96 2.88 -1.43
C VAL A 496 -2.59 1.40 -1.29
N ASP A 497 -1.68 0.90 -2.13
CA ASP A 497 -1.28 -0.52 -2.17
C ASP A 497 -0.87 -1.02 -0.79
N TYR A 498 -0.12 -0.17 -0.08
CA TYR A 498 0.30 -0.35 1.31
C TYR A 498 -0.84 -0.73 2.26
N PHE A 499 -2.07 -0.32 1.96
CA PHE A 499 -3.25 -0.66 2.76
C PHE A 499 -4.09 -1.77 2.16
N ILE A 500 -4.14 -1.95 0.84
CA ILE A 500 -5.15 -2.82 0.21
C ILE A 500 -4.59 -4.09 -0.44
N ASN A 501 -3.26 -4.20 -0.60
CA ASN A 501 -2.62 -5.36 -1.21
C ASN A 501 -2.95 -6.66 -0.45
N THR A 502 -3.30 -7.72 -1.18
CA THR A 502 -3.72 -9.02 -0.63
C THR A 502 -2.71 -10.14 -0.83
N LEU A 503 -1.68 -9.92 -1.66
CA LEU A 503 -0.75 -10.97 -2.09
C LEU A 503 0.61 -10.89 -1.40
N THR A 504 1.19 -9.69 -1.28
CA THR A 504 2.62 -9.54 -0.94
C THR A 504 2.87 -8.80 0.36
N HIS A 505 1.85 -8.54 1.17
CA HIS A 505 2.03 -7.72 2.38
C HIS A 505 2.78 -8.49 3.47
N TYR A 506 3.74 -7.83 4.13
CA TYR A 506 4.66 -8.34 5.16
C TYR A 506 4.04 -9.08 6.37
N SER A 507 2.70 -9.08 6.50
CA SER A 507 1.96 -9.70 7.61
C SER A 507 0.73 -10.48 7.14
N GLY A 508 0.70 -10.91 5.87
CA GLY A 508 -0.42 -11.64 5.30
C GLY A 508 -1.70 -10.80 5.21
N PRO A 509 -2.91 -11.41 5.27
CA PRO A 509 -4.19 -10.74 5.00
C PRO A 509 -4.51 -9.54 5.91
N THR A 510 -3.89 -9.47 7.10
CA THR A 510 -4.13 -8.39 8.07
C THR A 510 -3.10 -7.26 8.00
N GLY A 511 -2.05 -7.42 7.20
CA GLY A 511 -0.97 -6.44 7.10
C GLY A 511 -1.46 -5.05 6.70
N GLY A 512 -2.24 -4.95 5.63
CA GLY A 512 -2.78 -3.66 5.17
C GLY A 512 -3.68 -2.94 6.19
N LEU A 513 -4.39 -3.70 7.06
CA LEU A 513 -5.15 -3.10 8.16
C LEU A 513 -4.24 -2.57 9.27
N ARG A 514 -3.13 -3.25 9.60
CA ARG A 514 -2.14 -2.75 10.56
C ARG A 514 -1.54 -1.42 10.11
N GLU A 515 -1.25 -1.31 8.81
CA GLU A 515 -0.78 -0.07 8.21
C GLU A 515 -1.85 1.03 8.18
N THR A 516 -3.10 0.64 7.95
CA THR A 516 -4.24 1.57 8.04
C THR A 516 -4.41 2.10 9.48
N ILE A 517 -4.16 1.26 10.49
CA ILE A 517 -4.16 1.67 11.91
C ILE A 517 -3.01 2.62 12.19
N ALA A 518 -1.81 2.33 11.69
CA ALA A 518 -0.63 3.18 11.88
C ALA A 518 -0.82 4.57 11.26
N GLU A 519 -1.15 4.62 9.97
CA GLU A 519 -1.37 5.89 9.27
C GLU A 519 -2.63 6.61 9.74
N GLY A 520 -3.66 5.86 10.15
CA GLY A 520 -4.83 6.39 10.84
C GLY A 520 -4.43 7.20 12.08
N ASN A 521 -3.53 6.68 12.92
CA ASN A 521 -3.03 7.42 14.09
C ASN A 521 -2.35 8.74 13.69
N ALA A 522 -1.54 8.72 12.64
CA ALA A 522 -0.88 9.93 12.12
C ALA A 522 -1.88 10.98 11.60
N ILE A 523 -2.86 10.58 10.79
CA ILE A 523 -3.90 11.46 10.22
C ILE A 523 -4.74 12.13 11.32
N HIS A 524 -5.03 11.42 12.41
CA HIS A 524 -5.76 11.95 13.57
C HIS A 524 -4.98 13.01 14.35
N ASN A 525 -3.71 13.27 14.00
CA ASN A 525 -2.82 14.14 14.74
C ASN A 525 -2.18 15.24 13.88
N THR A 526 -1.91 14.98 12.60
CA THR A 526 -1.36 15.98 11.66
C THR A 526 -1.79 15.69 10.22
N PRO A 527 -2.05 16.71 9.39
CA PRO A 527 -2.26 16.52 7.95
C PRO A 527 -0.95 16.59 7.15
N LEU A 528 0.14 17.03 7.77
CA LEU A 528 1.42 17.26 7.12
C LEU A 528 2.19 15.94 7.13
N THR A 529 2.15 15.22 6.02
CA THR A 529 2.89 13.98 5.82
C THR A 529 4.20 14.21 5.04
N ASN A 530 5.03 13.19 4.89
CA ASN A 530 6.14 13.23 3.96
C ASN A 530 5.61 13.34 2.51
N GLU A 531 6.29 14.10 1.65
CA GLU A 531 5.83 14.38 0.27
C GLU A 531 5.57 13.10 -0.52
N LEU A 532 6.37 12.04 -0.29
CA LEU A 532 6.24 10.73 -0.93
C LEU A 532 4.93 10.02 -0.60
N LEU A 533 4.31 10.35 0.54
CA LEU A 533 3.14 9.67 1.09
C LEU A 533 1.84 10.46 0.83
N THR A 534 1.93 11.64 0.21
CA THR A 534 0.82 12.60 0.19
C THR A 534 -0.45 12.08 -0.49
N LEU A 535 -0.35 11.42 -1.64
CA LEU A 535 -1.52 10.82 -2.31
C LEU A 535 -2.09 9.65 -1.52
N ARG A 536 -1.23 8.79 -0.96
CA ARG A 536 -1.63 7.66 -0.11
C ARG A 536 -2.49 8.13 1.06
N THR A 537 -2.00 9.11 1.81
CA THR A 537 -2.70 9.70 2.96
C THR A 537 -4.01 10.39 2.53
N GLN A 538 -4.00 11.10 1.40
CA GLN A 538 -5.18 11.76 0.84
C GLN A 538 -6.29 10.76 0.52
N TYR A 539 -5.95 9.67 -0.18
CA TYR A 539 -6.89 8.63 -0.56
C TYR A 539 -7.44 7.88 0.66
N LEU A 540 -6.57 7.54 1.62
CA LEU A 540 -6.98 6.88 2.84
C LEU A 540 -8.01 7.73 3.61
N GLN A 541 -7.73 9.03 3.78
CA GLN A 541 -8.61 9.94 4.51
C GLN A 541 -9.95 10.20 3.80
N GLN A 542 -9.97 10.13 2.46
CA GLN A 542 -11.16 10.38 1.65
C GLN A 542 -12.05 9.14 1.51
N TYR A 543 -11.47 7.95 1.31
CA TYR A 543 -12.21 6.75 0.92
C TYR A 543 -12.36 5.71 2.03
N PHE A 544 -11.67 5.88 3.17
CA PHE A 544 -11.82 5.03 4.36
C PHE A 544 -12.31 5.79 5.61
N PRO A 545 -13.28 6.74 5.51
CA PRO A 545 -13.64 7.59 6.64
C PRO A 545 -14.33 6.84 7.79
N ARG A 546 -15.07 5.76 7.53
CA ARG A 546 -15.69 4.98 8.61
C ARG A 546 -14.65 4.18 9.38
N THR A 547 -13.64 3.63 8.69
CA THR A 547 -12.48 3.05 9.37
C THR A 547 -11.79 4.09 10.22
N MET A 548 -11.53 5.30 9.70
CA MET A 548 -10.91 6.37 10.50
C MET A 548 -11.71 6.69 11.76
N ALA A 549 -13.03 6.83 11.66
CA ALA A 549 -13.90 7.07 12.80
C ALA A 549 -13.83 5.92 13.83
N LYS A 550 -13.85 4.66 13.37
CA LYS A 550 -13.78 3.50 14.26
C LYS A 550 -12.43 3.39 14.95
N LEU A 551 -11.33 3.70 14.25
CA LEU A 551 -9.99 3.69 14.84
C LEU A 551 -9.86 4.70 15.99
N ASP A 552 -10.40 5.91 15.83
CA ASP A 552 -10.44 6.90 16.91
C ASP A 552 -11.20 6.41 18.15
N GLU A 553 -12.33 5.73 17.95
CA GLU A 553 -13.06 5.06 19.05
C GLU A 553 -12.17 4.01 19.74
N MET A 554 -11.48 3.17 18.96
CA MET A 554 -10.60 2.13 19.47
C MET A 554 -9.43 2.71 20.27
N TYR A 555 -8.78 3.78 19.80
CA TYR A 555 -7.69 4.41 20.56
C TYR A 555 -8.17 4.96 21.91
N LYS A 556 -9.39 5.50 21.98
CA LYS A 556 -9.97 6.06 23.21
C LYS A 556 -10.42 4.98 24.20
N ASN A 557 -10.85 3.83 23.70
CA ASN A 557 -11.50 2.77 24.49
C ASN A 557 -10.63 1.51 24.68
N ASN A 558 -9.32 1.61 24.47
CA ASN A 558 -8.38 0.49 24.62
C ASN A 558 -7.41 0.69 25.81
N PRO A 559 -7.89 0.63 27.07
CA PRO A 559 -7.02 0.75 28.23
C PRO A 559 -6.03 -0.42 28.28
N LEU A 560 -4.82 -0.17 28.82
CA LEU A 560 -3.84 -1.22 29.03
C LEU A 560 -4.39 -2.27 30.01
N GLN A 561 -4.51 -3.50 29.56
CA GLN A 561 -4.98 -4.62 30.36
C GLN A 561 -3.79 -5.24 31.09
N LYS A 562 -3.85 -5.29 32.43
CA LYS A 562 -2.89 -6.10 33.19
C LYS A 562 -3.11 -7.56 32.83
N ASN A 563 -2.10 -8.21 32.25
CA ASN A 563 -2.15 -9.62 31.89
C ASN A 563 -2.27 -10.47 33.16
N GLU A 564 -3.49 -10.85 33.53
CA GLU A 564 -3.70 -12.02 34.37
C GLU A 564 -3.47 -13.27 33.52
N PRO A 565 -2.60 -14.20 33.94
CA PRO A 565 -2.39 -15.43 33.18
C PRO A 565 -3.70 -16.21 33.11
N LYS A 566 -4.31 -16.29 31.93
CA LYS A 566 -5.40 -17.24 31.67
C LYS A 566 -4.83 -18.64 31.92
N LYS A 567 -5.20 -19.24 33.06
CA LYS A 567 -4.93 -20.66 33.33
C LYS A 567 -5.72 -21.49 32.33
N PHE A 568 -5.10 -21.86 31.21
CA PHE A 568 -5.61 -22.93 30.38
C PHE A 568 -5.47 -24.24 31.18
N LYS A 569 -6.59 -24.73 31.72
CA LYS A 569 -6.71 -26.17 32.01
C LYS A 569 -6.86 -26.86 30.65
N LEU A 570 -5.77 -27.40 30.11
CA LEU A 570 -5.91 -28.49 29.15
C LEU A 570 -6.36 -29.72 29.96
N ASP A 571 -7.67 -29.96 30.00
CA ASP A 571 -8.18 -31.29 30.36
C ASP A 571 -7.90 -32.21 29.16
N PHE A 572 -6.72 -32.84 29.16
CA PHE A 572 -6.49 -33.96 28.26
C PHE A 572 -7.47 -35.07 28.63
N PRO A 573 -8.23 -35.64 27.68
CA PRO A 573 -8.95 -36.88 27.95
C PRO A 573 -7.92 -37.91 28.43
N LYS A 574 -8.15 -38.53 29.58
CA LYS A 574 -7.33 -39.65 30.05
C LYS A 574 -7.38 -40.74 28.98
N LEU A 575 -6.35 -40.81 28.15
CA LEU A 575 -6.09 -41.97 27.30
C LEU A 575 -5.68 -43.10 28.23
N GLU A 576 -6.60 -44.02 28.50
CA GLU A 576 -6.24 -45.30 29.10
C GLU A 576 -5.34 -46.04 28.10
N ILE A 577 -4.07 -46.17 28.43
CA ILE A 577 -3.11 -46.95 27.65
C ILE A 577 -3.44 -48.43 27.90
N PRO A 578 -3.91 -49.21 26.91
CA PRO A 578 -4.08 -50.64 27.10
C PRO A 578 -2.71 -51.29 27.40
N PRO A 579 -2.64 -52.31 28.27
CA PRO A 579 -1.39 -52.89 28.71
C PRO A 579 -0.59 -53.45 27.53
N ILE A 580 0.59 -52.87 27.29
CA ILE A 580 1.56 -53.35 26.31
C ILE A 580 2.15 -54.65 26.84
N LYS A 581 1.83 -55.79 26.22
CA LYS A 581 2.53 -57.05 26.46
C LYS A 581 3.83 -57.06 25.66
N PHE A 582 4.95 -56.91 26.35
CA PHE A 582 6.27 -57.16 25.75
C PHE A 582 6.44 -58.66 25.47
N PRO A 583 7.01 -59.06 24.32
CA PRO A 583 7.35 -60.45 24.08
C PRO A 583 8.43 -60.91 25.09
N PRO A 584 8.39 -62.18 25.55
CA PRO A 584 9.36 -62.69 26.50
C PRO A 584 10.78 -62.67 25.89
N SER A 585 11.72 -62.12 26.64
CA SER A 585 13.13 -62.03 26.25
C SER A 585 13.71 -63.43 26.04
N PRO A 586 14.44 -63.71 24.94
CA PRO A 586 15.10 -64.99 24.76
C PRO A 586 16.16 -65.20 25.84
N GLY A 587 16.07 -66.33 26.54
CA GLY A 587 16.89 -66.65 27.71
C GLY A 587 18.37 -66.84 27.38
N ILE A 588 19.22 -66.34 28.29
CA ILE A 588 20.65 -66.64 28.30
C ILE A 588 20.83 -68.04 28.92
N PRO A 589 21.51 -69.00 28.26
CA PRO A 589 21.75 -70.32 28.82
C PRO A 589 22.80 -70.27 29.94
N THR A 590 22.44 -70.78 31.12
CA THR A 590 23.40 -71.08 32.19
C THR A 590 24.07 -72.42 31.92
N THR A 591 25.41 -72.43 31.81
CA THR A 591 26.23 -73.64 31.90
C THR A 591 26.30 -74.14 33.35
N LYS A 592 26.32 -75.47 33.49
CA LYS A 592 26.45 -76.23 34.75
C LYS A 592 27.71 -75.91 35.54
#